data_AF-A0AAU8E8F4-F1
#
_entry.id   AF-A0AAU8E8F4-F1
#
_cell.length_a   1.000
_cell.length_b   1.000
_cell.length_c   1.000
_cell.angle_alpha   90.00
_cell.angle_beta   90.00
_cell.angle_gamma   90.00
#
_symmetry.space_group_name_H-M   'P 1'
#
loop_
_entity.id
_entity.type
_entity.pdbx_description
1 polymer ?
#
loop_
_entity_poly.entity_id
_entity_poly.type
_entity_poly.pdbx_seq_one_letter_code
_entity_poly.pdbx_strand_id
1 'polypeptide(L)' 'MQMMADIIPAGRLGESEELAQAALYLASSDSSFVNGIELHVDGGMSLV' A
#
# COMPACT_ATOMS: atom_id res chain seq x y z
N MET A 1 -19.74 -5.55 -0.43
CA MET A 1 -18.44 -5.37 0.27
C MET A 1 -17.67 -6.68 0.41
N GLN A 2 -18.30 -7.81 0.81
CA GLN A 2 -17.61 -9.11 0.92
C GLN A 2 -16.82 -9.52 -0.33
N MET A 3 -17.43 -9.44 -1.52
CA MET A 3 -16.74 -9.76 -2.80
C MET A 3 -15.47 -8.95 -3.06
N MET A 4 -15.36 -7.74 -2.51
CA MET A 4 -14.18 -6.89 -2.71
C MET A 4 -13.06 -7.23 -1.74
N ALA A 5 -13.39 -7.77 -0.56
CA ALA A 5 -12.40 -8.27 0.39
C ALA A 5 -11.77 -9.59 -0.08
N ASP A 6 -12.54 -10.44 -0.76
CA ASP A 6 -12.07 -11.76 -1.22
C ASP A 6 -11.00 -11.68 -2.33
N ILE A 7 -10.96 -10.56 -3.09
CA ILE A 7 -9.95 -10.31 -4.13
C ILE A 7 -8.70 -9.59 -3.61
N ILE A 8 -8.75 -9.06 -2.38
CA ILE A 8 -7.61 -8.40 -1.75
C ILE A 8 -6.91 -9.43 -0.87
N PRO A 9 -5.63 -9.78 -1.11
CA PRO A 9 -4.92 -10.76 -0.30
C PRO A 9 -4.90 -10.45 1.21
N ALA A 10 -4.90 -9.17 1.58
CA ALA A 10 -5.03 -8.72 2.97
C ALA A 10 -6.43 -9.00 3.59
N GLY A 11 -7.40 -9.47 2.82
CA GLY A 11 -8.74 -9.87 3.27
C GLY A 11 -9.66 -8.72 3.68
N ARG A 12 -9.29 -7.47 3.35
CA ARG A 12 -10.07 -6.27 3.65
C ARG A 12 -9.73 -5.13 2.71
N LEU A 13 -10.61 -4.13 2.67
CA LEU A 13 -10.27 -2.84 2.09
C LEU A 13 -9.22 -2.12 2.95
N GLY A 14 -8.31 -1.42 2.28
CA GLY A 14 -7.38 -0.50 2.92
C GLY A 14 -8.08 0.76 3.39
N GLU A 15 -7.54 1.37 4.44
CA GLU A 15 -7.94 2.67 4.94
C GLU A 15 -7.05 3.77 4.33
N SER A 16 -7.56 5.00 4.26
CA SER A 16 -6.82 6.15 3.69
C SER A 16 -5.47 6.40 4.37
N GLU A 17 -5.40 6.11 5.67
CA GLU A 17 -4.24 6.28 6.53
C GLU A 17 -3.08 5.40 6.09
N GLU A 18 -3.34 4.21 5.55
CA GLU A 18 -2.29 3.30 5.09
C GLU A 18 -1.56 3.89 3.87
N LEU A 19 -2.30 4.52 2.95
CA LEU A 19 -1.72 5.25 1.83
C LEU A 19 -0.96 6.50 2.30
N ALA A 20 -1.53 7.24 3.27
CA ALA A 20 -0.89 8.42 3.82
C ALA A 20 0.43 8.10 4.52
N GLN A 21 0.52 6.98 5.25
CA GLN A 21 1.76 6.53 5.89
C GLN A 21 2.82 6.11 4.88
N ALA A 22 2.44 5.45 3.78
CA ALA A 22 3.36 5.11 2.70
C ALA A 22 3.91 6.38 2.01
N ALA A 23 3.04 7.36 1.75
CA ALA A 23 3.47 8.66 1.22
C ALA A 23 4.38 9.40 2.21
N LEU A 24 4.07 9.37 3.51
CA LEU A 24 4.89 9.95 4.55
C LEU A 24 6.27 9.30 4.62
N TYR A 25 6.35 7.96 4.55
CA TYR A 25 7.60 7.23 4.47
C TYR A 25 8.44 7.69 3.27
N LEU A 26 7.84 7.73 2.08
CA LEU A 26 8.56 8.17 0.86
C LEU A 26 9.02 9.63 0.96
N ALA A 27 8.30 10.48 1.68
CA ALA A 27 8.67 11.87 1.91
C ALA A 27 9.66 12.08 3.08
N SER A 28 9.92 11.06 3.91
CA SER A 28 10.78 11.18 5.09
C SER A 28 12.24 10.88 4.80
N SER A 29 13.12 11.12 5.77
CA SER A 29 14.52 10.70 5.70
C SER A 29 14.71 9.17 5.72
N ASP A 30 13.68 8.43 6.15
CA ASP A 30 13.76 6.97 6.28
C ASP A 30 13.78 6.26 4.92
N SER A 31 13.36 6.95 3.87
CA SER A 31 13.44 6.48 2.47
C SER A 31 14.66 7.02 1.72
N SER A 32 15.69 7.56 2.41
CA SER A 32 16.81 8.28 1.77
C SER A 32 17.58 7.51 0.67
N PHE A 33 17.49 6.18 0.62
CA PHE A 33 18.09 5.35 -0.43
C PHE A 33 17.07 4.56 -1.26
N VAL A 34 15.78 4.86 -1.13
CA VAL A 34 14.69 4.23 -1.86
C VAL A 34 14.21 5.18 -2.95
N ASN A 35 14.61 4.93 -4.19
CA ASN A 35 14.29 5.75 -5.34
C ASN A 35 14.06 4.90 -6.59
N GLY A 36 13.34 5.45 -7.58
CA GLY A 36 13.07 4.78 -8.85
C GLY A 36 12.13 3.58 -8.74
N ILE A 37 11.34 3.48 -7.67
CA ILE A 37 10.38 2.40 -7.44
C ILE A 37 8.94 2.86 -7.53
N GLU A 38 8.05 1.90 -7.77
CA GLU A 38 6.62 2.02 -7.50
C GLU A 38 6.30 1.24 -6.23
N LEU A 39 5.82 1.94 -5.20
CA LEU A 39 5.42 1.33 -3.94
C LEU A 39 3.91 1.03 -3.96
N HIS A 40 3.54 -0.23 -4.11
CA HIS A 40 2.15 -0.66 -4.08
C HIS A 40 1.63 -0.71 -2.64
N VAL A 41 0.48 -0.07 -2.41
CA VAL A 41 -0.22 -0.02 -1.11
C VAL A 41 -1.67 -0.46 -1.33
N ASP A 42 -1.83 -1.71 -1.76
CA ASP A 42 -3.09 -2.23 -2.32
C ASP A 42 -3.55 -3.54 -1.64
N GLY A 43 -2.99 -3.86 -0.48
CA GLY A 43 -3.28 -5.12 0.21
C GLY A 43 -2.80 -6.37 -0.53
N GLY A 44 -1.88 -6.22 -1.49
CA GLY A 44 -1.28 -7.31 -2.25
C GLY A 44 -1.94 -7.62 -3.59
N MET A 45 -2.94 -6.84 -4.01
CA MET A 45 -3.70 -7.11 -5.24
C MET A 45 -2.84 -7.17 -6.50
N SER A 46 -1.80 -6.34 -6.60
CA SER A 46 -0.95 -6.29 -7.80
C SER A 46 0.07 -7.43 -7.91
N LEU A 47 0.16 -8.30 -6.90
CA LEU A 47 1.12 -9.40 -6.85
C LEU A 47 0.48 -10.78 -7.11
N VAL A 48 -0.83 -10.85 -7.36
CA VAL A 48 -1.60 -12.07 -7.60
C VAL A 48 -2.33 -12.07 -8.93
#